data_AF-A0A3N5PXH5-F1
#
_entry.id   AF-A0A3N5PXH5-F1
#
_cell.length_a   1.000
_cell.length_b   1.000
_cell.length_c   1.000
_cell.angle_alpha   90.00
_cell.angle_beta   90.00
_cell.angle_gamma   90.00
#
_symmetry.space_group_name_H-M   'P 1'
#
loop_
_entity.id
_entity.type
_entity.pdbx_description
1 polymer ?
#
loop_
_entity_poly.entity_id
_entity_poly.type
_entity_poly.pdbx_seq_one_letter_code
_entity_poly.pdbx_strand_id
1 'polypeptide(L)'
;MKKNKFLFLFFFLVSASQLFPQNNYDKKYITRIPGPEYEAGWLHKIFFGAHWRDLWITPVQAEVLDLNNFAGGLTPIEKGGGYQTKSLRLKGEDGRIWKFRSINKDPKKVLPPELQESLVGDILQDQISTSNPLAPLIVAPILDSLGILQAKPTL
;
A
#
# COMPACT_ATOMS: atom_id res chain seq x y z
N MET A 1 67.87 6.92 4.39
CA MET A 1 66.47 6.67 4.83
C MET A 1 65.52 7.32 3.83
N LYS A 2 64.87 6.52 2.98
CA LYS A 2 63.94 6.97 1.92
C LYS A 2 62.59 7.31 2.56
N LYS A 3 62.07 8.52 2.29
CA LYS A 3 60.71 8.95 2.63
C LYS A 3 59.78 8.58 1.48
N ASN A 4 58.94 7.56 1.67
CA ASN A 4 57.86 7.25 0.74
C ASN A 4 56.60 7.98 1.21
N LYS A 5 56.20 9.04 0.50
CA LYS A 5 54.88 9.66 0.65
C LYS A 5 53.89 8.80 -0.13
N PHE A 6 53.04 8.05 0.57
CA PHE A 6 51.91 7.35 -0.04
C PHE A 6 50.75 8.35 -0.15
N LEU A 7 50.44 8.77 -1.39
CA LEU A 7 49.30 9.62 -1.70
C LEU A 7 48.06 8.72 -1.81
N PHE A 8 47.21 8.70 -0.78
CA PHE A 8 45.90 8.04 -0.86
C PHE A 8 44.92 8.97 -1.58
N LEU A 9 44.57 8.63 -2.81
CA LEU A 9 43.53 9.29 -3.60
C LEU A 9 42.17 8.81 -3.06
N PHE A 10 41.42 9.68 -2.39
CA PHE A 10 40.08 9.37 -1.90
C PHE A 10 39.08 9.57 -3.05
N PHE A 11 38.58 8.48 -3.63
CA PHE A 11 37.57 8.53 -4.69
C PHE A 11 36.19 8.70 -4.05
N PHE A 12 35.71 9.94 -3.98
CA PHE A 12 34.37 10.26 -3.47
C PHE A 12 33.34 9.88 -4.54
N LEU A 13 32.78 8.67 -4.44
CA LEU A 13 31.64 8.23 -5.23
C LEU A 13 30.39 8.94 -4.69
N VAL A 14 30.13 10.14 -5.19
CA VAL A 14 28.83 10.81 -5.06
C VAL A 14 27.84 9.96 -5.87
N SER A 15 27.18 9.03 -5.19
CA SER A 15 25.96 8.42 -5.71
C SER A 15 24.93 9.54 -5.73
N ALA A 16 24.76 10.17 -6.89
CA ALA A 16 23.59 10.98 -7.16
C ALA A 16 22.38 10.08 -6.94
N SER A 17 21.69 10.27 -5.81
CA SER A 17 20.37 9.71 -5.62
C SER A 17 19.55 10.15 -6.82
N GLN A 18 19.16 9.18 -7.65
CA GLN A 18 18.15 9.41 -8.65
C GLN A 18 16.89 9.78 -7.87
N LEU A 19 16.65 11.09 -7.74
CA LEU A 19 15.32 11.61 -7.48
C LEU A 19 14.48 11.06 -8.63
N PHE A 20 13.67 10.04 -8.37
CA PHE A 20 12.61 9.66 -9.28
C PHE A 20 11.54 10.75 -9.13
N PRO A 21 11.39 11.70 -10.07
CA PRO A 21 10.20 12.53 -10.08
C PRO A 21 8.98 11.60 -10.17
N GLN A 22 8.15 11.56 -9.13
CA GLN A 22 6.80 10.95 -9.19
C GLN A 22 5.86 11.83 -10.03
N ASN A 23 6.29 12.27 -11.21
CA ASN A 23 5.44 13.05 -12.11
C ASN A 23 4.84 12.09 -13.13
N ASN A 24 3.81 11.37 -12.68
CA ASN A 24 2.84 10.70 -13.55
C ASN A 24 1.43 11.15 -13.17
N TYR A 25 1.26 12.45 -12.87
CA TYR A 25 -0.05 13.05 -12.59
C TYR A 25 -0.97 13.10 -13.83
N ASP A 26 -0.43 12.86 -15.04
CA ASP A 26 -1.21 12.86 -16.29
C ASP A 26 -1.96 11.54 -16.56
N LYS A 27 -1.68 10.47 -15.81
CA LYS A 27 -2.36 9.19 -16.01
C LYS A 27 -3.63 9.12 -15.17
N LYS A 28 -4.78 9.12 -15.85
CA LYS A 28 -6.09 8.87 -15.21
C LYS A 28 -6.14 7.54 -14.46
N TYR A 29 -5.40 6.53 -14.93
CA TYR A 29 -5.34 5.21 -14.31
C TYR A 29 -3.90 4.75 -14.06
N ILE A 30 -3.70 4.04 -12.96
CA ILE A 30 -2.44 3.40 -12.62
C ILE A 30 -2.64 1.91 -12.39
N THR A 31 -1.72 1.09 -12.89
CA THR A 31 -1.69 -0.35 -12.61
C THR A 31 -0.72 -0.63 -11.47
N ARG A 32 -1.20 -1.31 -10.42
CA ARG A 32 -0.41 -1.67 -9.24
C ARG A 32 -0.74 -3.09 -8.79
N ILE A 33 0.26 -3.77 -8.24
CA ILE A 33 0.06 -5.03 -7.53
C ILE A 33 -0.30 -4.68 -6.07
N PRO A 34 -1.45 -5.14 -5.54
CA PRO A 34 -1.90 -4.79 -4.19
C PRO A 34 -0.93 -5.18 -3.06
N GLY A 35 -0.29 -6.34 -3.18
CA GLY A 35 0.64 -6.85 -2.18
C GLY A 35 1.69 -7.77 -2.82
N PRO A 36 2.71 -7.20 -3.49
CA PRO A 36 3.78 -7.99 -4.12
C PRO A 36 4.55 -8.86 -3.12
N GLU A 37 4.60 -8.50 -1.85
CA GLU A 37 5.25 -9.26 -0.78
C GLU A 37 4.58 -10.62 -0.48
N TYR A 38 3.39 -10.87 -1.02
CA TYR A 38 2.66 -12.13 -0.82
C TYR A 38 2.96 -13.18 -1.89
N GLU A 39 3.89 -12.92 -2.81
CA GLU A 39 4.39 -13.95 -3.71
C GLU A 39 5.04 -15.09 -2.92
N ALA A 40 4.60 -16.33 -3.16
CA ALA A 40 5.03 -17.48 -2.37
C ALA A 40 5.16 -18.75 -3.20
N GLY A 41 6.27 -19.46 -3.02
CA GLY A 41 6.50 -20.78 -3.58
C GLY A 41 5.71 -21.89 -2.85
N TRP A 42 5.75 -23.11 -3.42
CA TRP A 42 4.97 -24.25 -2.92
C TRP A 42 5.33 -24.64 -1.47
N LEU A 43 6.61 -24.59 -1.07
CA LEU A 43 7.03 -24.88 0.30
C LEU A 43 6.41 -23.89 1.29
N HIS A 44 6.47 -22.59 1.00
CA HIS A 44 5.85 -21.56 1.84
C HIS A 44 4.34 -21.78 1.96
N LYS A 45 3.69 -22.11 0.83
CA LYS A 45 2.24 -22.41 0.81
C LYS A 45 1.85 -23.67 1.59
N ILE A 46 2.76 -24.63 1.78
CA ILE A 46 2.51 -25.80 2.65
C ILE A 46 2.48 -25.39 4.12
N PHE A 47 3.44 -24.57 4.56
CA PHE A 47 3.54 -24.18 5.97
C PHE A 47 2.58 -23.06 6.36
N PHE A 48 2.36 -22.09 5.47
CA PHE A 48 1.57 -20.87 5.70
C PHE A 48 0.30 -20.82 4.85
N GLY A 49 -0.16 -21.95 4.31
CA GLY A 49 -1.37 -22.05 3.48
C GLY A 49 -1.24 -21.41 2.10
N ALA A 50 -2.19 -21.66 1.19
CA ALA A 50 -2.21 -21.02 -0.13
C ALA A 50 -2.79 -19.59 -0.09
N HIS A 51 -3.87 -19.41 0.68
CA HIS A 51 -4.62 -18.16 0.86
C HIS A 51 -5.01 -17.45 -0.45
N TRP A 52 -5.23 -16.13 -0.41
CA TRP A 52 -5.60 -15.32 -1.59
C TRP A 52 -4.39 -14.72 -2.29
N ARG A 53 -3.20 -15.31 -2.12
CA ARG A 53 -1.92 -14.76 -2.62
C ARG A 53 -1.96 -14.44 -4.10
N ASP A 54 -2.60 -15.29 -4.90
CA ASP A 54 -2.74 -15.09 -6.34
C ASP A 54 -3.51 -13.79 -6.66
N LEU A 55 -4.56 -13.44 -5.89
CA LEU A 55 -5.26 -12.15 -6.04
C LEU A 55 -4.42 -10.97 -5.55
N TRP A 56 -3.65 -11.16 -4.48
CA TRP A 56 -2.79 -10.12 -3.95
C TRP A 56 -1.66 -9.72 -4.90
N ILE A 57 -1.15 -10.68 -5.69
CA ILE A 57 -0.09 -10.44 -6.67
C ILE A 57 -0.62 -10.11 -8.09
N THR A 58 -1.94 -10.18 -8.29
CA THR A 58 -2.56 -9.81 -9.58
C THR A 58 -2.51 -8.30 -9.77
N PRO A 59 -1.94 -7.78 -10.88
CA PRO A 59 -1.98 -6.35 -11.18
C PRO A 59 -3.43 -5.87 -11.35
N VAL A 60 -3.78 -4.80 -10.61
CA VAL A 60 -5.08 -4.14 -10.71
C VAL A 60 -4.91 -2.71 -11.22
N GLN A 61 -5.86 -2.25 -12.03
CA GLN A 61 -5.94 -0.87 -12.47
C GLN A 61 -6.85 -0.08 -11.52
N ALA A 62 -6.38 1.06 -11.04
CA ALA A 62 -7.11 1.98 -10.17
C ALA A 62 -7.05 3.39 -10.74
N GLU A 63 -8.08 4.21 -10.50
CA GLU A 63 -8.08 5.61 -10.89
C GLU A 63 -7.14 6.40 -9.98
N VAL A 64 -6.35 7.30 -10.56
CA VAL A 64 -5.52 8.20 -9.77
C VAL A 64 -6.42 9.29 -9.20
N LEU A 65 -6.49 9.39 -7.87
CA LEU A 65 -7.27 10.42 -7.20
C LEU A 65 -6.65 11.80 -7.42
N ASP A 66 -7.33 12.62 -8.22
CA ASP A 66 -7.07 14.05 -8.32
C ASP A 66 -7.84 14.80 -7.22
N LEU A 67 -7.11 15.27 -6.20
CA LEU A 67 -7.69 15.97 -5.06
C LEU A 67 -8.34 17.31 -5.43
N ASN A 68 -7.95 17.96 -6.53
CA ASN A 68 -8.50 19.26 -6.91
C ASN A 68 -9.83 19.11 -7.64
N ASN A 69 -10.02 18.02 -8.38
CA ASN A 69 -11.17 17.82 -9.25
C ASN A 69 -12.22 16.86 -8.68
N PHE A 70 -11.79 15.83 -7.93
CA PHE A 70 -12.72 14.85 -7.38
C PHE A 70 -13.65 15.50 -6.34
N ALA A 71 -14.96 15.22 -6.42
CA ALA A 71 -15.98 15.76 -5.52
C ALA A 71 -15.98 17.30 -5.39
N GLY A 72 -15.57 18.00 -6.45
CA GLY A 72 -15.43 19.46 -6.48
C GLY A 72 -14.18 19.99 -5.78
N GLY A 73 -13.30 19.11 -5.30
CA GLY A 73 -12.15 19.46 -4.48
C GLY A 73 -12.22 18.74 -3.13
N LEU A 74 -11.11 18.12 -2.72
CA LEU A 74 -11.00 17.35 -1.48
C LEU A 74 -10.04 18.02 -0.51
N THR A 75 -10.54 18.31 0.69
CA THR A 75 -9.73 18.81 1.81
C THR A 75 -9.49 17.69 2.84
N PRO A 76 -8.24 17.36 3.19
CA PRO A 76 -7.96 16.42 4.26
C PRO A 76 -8.45 16.89 5.62
N ILE A 77 -9.19 16.02 6.33
CA ILE A 77 -9.74 16.35 7.65
C ILE A 77 -9.23 15.44 8.76
N GLU A 78 -8.93 14.16 8.47
CA GLU A 78 -8.54 13.21 9.52
C GLU A 78 -7.73 12.04 8.96
N LYS A 79 -6.63 11.70 9.64
CA LYS A 79 -5.91 10.44 9.43
C LYS A 79 -6.39 9.41 10.44
N GLY A 80 -6.55 8.16 10.01
CA GLY A 80 -6.99 7.07 10.88
C GLY A 80 -6.39 5.70 10.54
N GLY A 81 -7.01 4.67 11.12
CA GLY A 81 -6.75 3.26 10.84
C GLY A 81 -5.70 2.57 11.74
N GLY A 82 -5.17 3.29 12.73
CA GLY A 82 -4.47 2.72 13.88
C GLY A 82 -3.26 1.85 13.51
N TYR A 83 -3.26 0.62 14.01
CA TYR A 83 -2.15 -0.33 13.90
C TYR A 83 -2.24 -1.30 12.71
N GLN A 84 -3.16 -1.08 11.77
CA GLN A 84 -3.43 -2.06 10.70
C GLN A 84 -3.71 -1.40 9.36
N THR A 85 -4.68 -0.50 9.28
CA THR A 85 -5.08 0.12 8.01
C THR A 85 -4.59 1.56 7.98
N LYS A 86 -4.12 2.08 6.84
CA LYS A 86 -3.89 3.51 6.70
C LYS A 86 -5.15 4.11 6.10
N SER A 87 -5.86 4.97 6.82
CA SER A 87 -7.05 5.64 6.27
C SER A 87 -6.94 7.16 6.32
N LEU A 88 -7.56 7.81 5.34
CA LEU A 88 -7.67 9.25 5.23
C LEU A 88 -9.13 9.62 5.01
N ARG A 89 -9.65 10.54 5.81
CA ARG A 89 -10.95 11.17 5.59
C ARG A 89 -10.72 12.52 4.93
N LEU A 90 -11.48 12.77 3.87
CA LEU A 90 -11.43 13.97 3.06
C LEU A 90 -12.85 14.55 3.00
N LYS A 91 -12.98 15.87 3.11
CA LYS A 91 -14.24 16.59 2.90
C LYS A 91 -14.28 17.09 1.47
N GLY A 92 -15.33 16.74 0.72
CA GLY A 92 -15.59 17.27 -0.61
C GLY A 92 -16.34 18.59 -0.57
N GLU A 93 -16.19 19.39 -1.64
CA GLU A 93 -17.04 20.58 -1.85
C GLU A 93 -18.51 20.19 -2.15
N ASP A 94 -18.74 18.96 -2.59
CA ASP A 94 -20.07 18.34 -2.68
C ASP A 94 -20.79 18.13 -1.32
N GLY A 95 -20.13 18.49 -0.22
CA GLY A 95 -20.65 18.38 1.14
C GLY A 95 -20.52 16.99 1.77
N ARG A 96 -19.94 16.02 1.06
CA ARG A 96 -19.78 14.63 1.54
C ARG A 96 -18.42 14.43 2.21
N ILE A 97 -18.37 13.41 3.08
CA ILE A 97 -17.11 12.90 3.65
C ILE A 97 -16.73 11.64 2.89
N TRP A 98 -15.55 11.69 2.28
CA TRP A 98 -14.95 10.60 1.55
C TRP A 98 -13.90 9.90 2.43
N LYS A 99 -13.88 8.57 2.41
CA LYS A 99 -12.93 7.76 3.18
C LYS A 99 -12.09 6.92 2.25
N PHE A 100 -10.80 7.21 2.20
CA PHE A 100 -9.80 6.42 1.51
C PHE A 100 -9.09 5.54 2.52
N ARG A 101 -8.81 4.29 2.15
CA ARG A 101 -8.07 3.36 3.01
C ARG A 101 -7.15 2.48 2.18
N SER A 102 -6.03 2.07 2.77
CA SER A 102 -5.18 1.06 2.16
C SER A 102 -5.93 -0.27 2.05
N ILE A 103 -5.73 -0.94 0.91
CA ILE A 103 -6.15 -2.34 0.70
C ILE A 103 -5.23 -3.24 1.51
N ASN A 104 -3.93 -3.10 1.26
CA ASN A 104 -2.90 -3.79 2.01
C ASN A 104 -2.77 -3.20 3.42
N LYS A 105 -2.84 -4.07 4.42
CA LYS A 105 -2.74 -3.70 5.84
C LYS A 105 -1.29 -3.82 6.28
N ASP A 106 -0.96 -3.11 7.33
CA ASP A 106 0.37 -3.00 7.92
C ASP A 106 0.27 -3.35 9.41
N PRO A 107 0.21 -4.66 9.75
CA PRO A 107 0.09 -5.14 11.12
C PRO A 107 1.39 -5.01 11.92
N LYS A 108 2.52 -4.75 11.25
CA LYS A 108 3.85 -4.70 11.88
C LYS A 108 3.90 -3.67 13.02
N LYS A 109 3.10 -2.61 12.94
CA LYS A 109 3.01 -1.56 13.97
C LYS A 109 2.56 -2.04 15.36
N VAL A 110 1.97 -3.23 15.46
CA VAL A 110 1.60 -3.85 16.73
C VAL A 110 2.85 -4.37 17.48
N LEU A 111 3.94 -4.64 16.75
CA LEU A 111 5.20 -5.13 17.32
C LEU A 111 6.06 -3.99 17.88
N PRO A 112 6.93 -4.29 18.87
CA PRO A 112 8.01 -3.38 19.27
C PRO A 112 8.84 -2.92 18.07
N PRO A 113 9.35 -1.67 18.05
CA PRO A 113 10.09 -1.11 16.91
C PRO A 113 11.22 -2.01 16.40
N GLU A 114 11.88 -2.74 17.30
CA GLU A 114 13.00 -3.63 17.01
C GLU A 114 12.58 -4.88 16.22
N LEU A 115 11.30 -5.24 16.25
CA LEU A 115 10.75 -6.43 15.60
C LEU A 115 9.96 -6.14 14.33
N GLN A 116 9.67 -4.87 14.01
CA GLN A 116 8.85 -4.51 12.84
C GLN A 116 9.54 -4.92 11.53
N GLU A 117 10.85 -4.71 11.44
CA GLU A 117 11.69 -5.08 10.30
C GLU A 117 12.46 -6.39 10.56
N SER A 118 11.77 -7.38 11.11
CA SER A 118 12.33 -8.70 11.43
C SER A 118 11.49 -9.83 10.80
N LEU A 119 12.00 -11.07 10.88
CA LEU A 119 11.25 -12.27 10.47
C LEU A 119 9.88 -12.37 11.15
N VAL A 120 9.75 -11.92 12.40
CA VAL A 120 8.46 -11.90 13.10
C VAL A 120 7.49 -10.92 12.44
N GLY A 121 7.99 -9.75 12.04
CA GLY A 121 7.24 -8.75 11.29
C GLY A 121 6.80 -9.28 9.92
N ASP A 122 7.66 -10.00 9.23
CA ASP A 122 7.36 -10.56 7.91
C ASP A 122 6.33 -11.70 7.99
N ILE A 123 6.43 -12.58 8.98
CA ILE A 123 5.42 -13.61 9.23
C ILE A 123 4.07 -12.96 9.57
N LEU A 124 4.07 -11.90 10.40
CA LEU A 124 2.85 -11.19 10.76
C LEU A 124 2.23 -10.48 9.55
N GLN A 125 3.05 -9.90 8.68
CA GLN A 125 2.61 -9.31 7.42
C GLN A 125 2.01 -10.38 6.50
N ASP A 126 2.65 -11.55 6.33
CA ASP A 126 2.17 -12.66 5.50
C ASP A 126 0.74 -13.10 5.88
N GLN A 127 0.36 -13.00 7.15
CA GLN A 127 -1.00 -13.35 7.59
C GLN A 127 -2.10 -12.48 6.97
N ILE A 128 -1.79 -11.30 6.44
CA ILE A 128 -2.76 -10.48 5.70
C ILE A 128 -3.22 -11.17 4.41
N SER A 129 -2.38 -12.03 3.82
CA SER A 129 -2.71 -12.77 2.60
C SER A 129 -3.91 -13.73 2.75
N THR A 130 -4.26 -14.09 4.00
CA THR A 130 -5.48 -14.84 4.36
C THR A 130 -6.77 -14.14 3.95
N SER A 131 -6.75 -12.82 3.83
CA SER A 131 -7.91 -12.00 3.47
C SER A 131 -7.96 -11.73 1.97
N ASN A 132 -9.17 -11.66 1.41
CA ASN A 132 -9.35 -11.29 0.01
C ASN A 132 -9.18 -9.76 -0.15
N PRO A 133 -8.24 -9.28 -1.00
CA PRO A 133 -7.93 -7.85 -1.14
C PRO A 133 -9.10 -7.03 -1.71
N LEU A 134 -9.98 -7.65 -2.50
CA LEU A 134 -11.07 -7.00 -3.22
C LEU A 134 -12.46 -7.30 -2.63
N ALA A 135 -12.52 -7.95 -1.46
CA ALA A 135 -13.77 -8.33 -0.81
C ALA A 135 -14.82 -7.20 -0.71
N PRO A 136 -14.47 -5.93 -0.38
CA PRO A 136 -15.46 -4.86 -0.33
C PRO A 136 -16.17 -4.61 -1.66
N LEU A 137 -15.46 -4.75 -2.78
CA LEU A 137 -16.01 -4.55 -4.14
C LEU A 137 -16.97 -5.70 -4.50
N ILE A 138 -16.68 -6.92 -4.04
CA ILE A 138 -17.50 -8.11 -4.28
C ILE A 138 -18.78 -8.06 -3.45
N VAL A 139 -18.68 -7.63 -2.18
CA VAL A 139 -19.83 -7.58 -1.27
C VAL A 139 -20.80 -6.46 -1.65
N ALA A 140 -20.32 -5.37 -2.24
CA ALA A 140 -21.15 -4.23 -2.61
C ALA A 140 -22.38 -4.59 -3.48
N PRO A 141 -22.27 -5.27 -4.63
CA PRO A 141 -23.45 -5.62 -5.44
C PRO A 141 -24.42 -6.58 -4.73
N ILE A 142 -23.95 -7.39 -3.78
CA ILE A 142 -24.81 -8.28 -2.96
C ILE A 142 -25.64 -7.44 -1.99
N LEU A 143 -25.05 -6.43 -1.34
CA LEU A 143 -25.78 -5.54 -0.45
C LEU A 143 -26.79 -4.68 -1.22
N ASP A 144 -26.42 -4.21 -2.41
CA ASP A 144 -27.31 -3.45 -3.29
C ASP A 144 -28.54 -4.27 -3.70
N SER A 145 -28.37 -5.56 -4.03
CA SER A 145 -29.49 -6.43 -4.44
C SER A 145 -30.47 -6.74 -3.29
N LEU A 146 -29.99 -6.64 -2.05
CA LEU A 146 -30.80 -6.78 -0.84
C LEU A 146 -31.39 -5.45 -0.35
N GLY A 147 -31.12 -4.33 -1.05
CA GLY A 147 -31.57 -3.00 -0.63
C GLY A 147 -30.91 -2.50 0.66
N ILE A 148 -29.76 -3.06 1.04
CA ILE A 148 -29.03 -2.66 2.24
C ILE A 148 -28.22 -1.40 1.93
N LEU A 149 -28.49 -0.33 2.69
CA LEU A 149 -27.76 0.92 2.54
C LEU A 149 -26.28 0.75 2.91
N GLN A 150 -25.39 1.16 2.02
CA GLN A 150 -23.94 1.10 2.19
C GLN A 150 -23.23 2.23 1.44
N ALA A 151 -21.96 2.48 1.79
CA ALA A 151 -21.07 3.27 0.96
C ALA A 151 -20.45 2.38 -0.12
N LYS A 152 -20.71 2.68 -1.40
CA LYS A 152 -20.19 1.87 -2.51
C LYS A 152 -18.69 2.09 -2.67
N PRO A 153 -17.85 1.04 -2.49
CA PRO A 153 -16.41 1.16 -2.64
C PRO A 153 -16.00 1.19 -4.12
N THR A 154 -14.94 1.93 -4.43
CA THR A 154 -14.23 1.93 -5.71
C THR A 154 -12.72 1.78 -5.47
N LEU A 155 -11.97 1.43 -6.51
CA LEU A 155 -10.49 1.34 -6.50
C LEU A 155 -9.83 2.67 -6.86
#